data_AF-A0A7C6YAM8-F1
#
_entry.id   AF-A0A7C6YAM8-F1
#
_cell.length_a   1.000
_cell.length_b   1.000
_cell.length_c   1.000
_cell.angle_alpha   90.00
_cell.angle_beta   90.00
_cell.angle_gamma   90.00
#
_symmetry.space_group_name_H-M   'P 1'
#
loop_
_entity.id
_entity.type
_entity.pdbx_description
1 polymer ?
#
loop_
_entity_poly.entity_id
_entity_poly.type
_entity_poly.pdbx_seq_one_letter_code
_entity_poly.pdbx_strand_id
1 'polypeptide(L)'
;MKKREIDIFGMLLGLVIGCILGFFLSSRINLNEKPEDKPAITEKGYVHLLQVAKVEEPSEAFKILEDLNKKGLKAVAVKKGNNSHYIYGGIALEEENLASLAARYLDHGIHTIVVKEYLLDKLNSVIENDEECEFWSECINNLLNSLEDKEVEVSPKYALNRKYPEVLVVISFLKEDYDSESTLLLLQLDAYRLIVETLA
;
A
#
# COMPACT_ATOMS: atom_id res chain seq x y z
N MET A 1 -66.10 10.06 37.54
CA MET A 1 -65.06 10.08 36.50
C MET A 1 -63.70 9.88 37.17
N LYS A 2 -62.99 8.78 36.91
CA LYS A 2 -61.67 8.50 37.50
C LYS A 2 -60.59 9.29 36.73
N LYS A 3 -59.74 10.02 37.47
CA LYS A 3 -58.58 10.76 36.96
C LYS A 3 -57.59 9.76 36.35
N ARG A 4 -57.11 10.01 35.13
CA ARG A 4 -56.02 9.25 34.50
C ARG A 4 -54.72 9.66 35.17
N GLU A 5 -54.13 8.76 35.94
CA GLU A 5 -52.75 8.90 36.40
C GLU A 5 -51.86 8.78 35.15
N ILE A 6 -51.14 9.86 34.84
CA ILE A 6 -50.17 9.87 33.75
C ILE A 6 -48.97 9.08 34.26
N ASP A 7 -48.66 7.97 33.60
CA ASP A 7 -47.55 7.10 33.94
C ASP A 7 -46.22 7.76 33.53
N ILE A 8 -45.72 8.60 34.43
CA ILE A 8 -44.46 9.34 34.30
C ILE A 8 -43.28 8.35 34.19
N PHE A 9 -43.37 7.17 34.81
CA PHE A 9 -42.34 6.15 34.75
C PHE A 9 -42.27 5.50 33.37
N GLY A 10 -43.41 5.17 32.77
CA GLY A 10 -43.48 4.68 31.40
C GLY A 10 -42.92 5.68 30.39
N MET A 11 -43.18 6.97 30.59
CA MET A 11 -42.66 8.05 29.73
C MET A 11 -41.15 8.21 29.85
N LEU A 12 -40.61 8.17 31.07
CA LEU A 12 -39.16 8.27 31.32
C LEU A 12 -38.40 7.05 30.80
N LEU A 13 -38.95 5.85 30.98
CA LEU A 13 -38.37 4.62 30.47
C LEU A 13 -38.36 4.61 28.92
N GLY A 14 -39.45 5.08 28.30
CA GLY A 14 -39.53 5.25 26.85
C GLY A 14 -38.49 6.25 26.32
N LEU A 15 -38.24 7.35 27.04
CA LEU A 15 -37.20 8.32 26.68
C LEU A 15 -35.80 7.70 26.75
N VAL A 16 -35.48 6.96 27.82
CA VAL A 16 -34.17 6.32 27.99
C VAL A 16 -33.93 5.27 26.91
N ILE A 17 -34.92 4.41 26.63
CA ILE A 17 -34.84 3.41 25.55
C ILE A 17 -34.69 4.09 24.18
N GLY A 18 -35.45 5.17 23.93
CA GLY A 18 -35.35 5.96 22.71
C GLY A 18 -33.97 6.61 22.52
N CYS A 19 -33.37 7.16 23.59
CA CYS A 19 -32.03 7.73 23.54
C CYS A 19 -30.96 6.66 23.27
N ILE A 20 -31.07 5.47 23.88
CA ILE A 20 -30.12 4.38 23.67
C ILE A 20 -30.23 3.86 22.23
N LEU A 21 -31.45 3.60 21.73
CA LEU A 21 -31.67 3.18 20.35
C LEU A 21 -31.23 4.25 19.34
N GLY A 22 -31.51 5.53 19.63
CA GLY A 22 -31.06 6.66 18.84
C GLY A 22 -29.54 6.79 18.80
N PHE A 23 -28.85 6.52 19.91
CA PHE A 23 -27.39 6.52 19.98
C PHE A 23 -26.79 5.36 19.16
N PHE A 24 -27.38 4.16 19.20
CA PHE A 24 -26.96 3.03 18.37
C PHE A 24 -27.24 3.23 16.87
N LEU A 25 -28.33 3.92 16.52
CA LEU A 25 -28.61 4.31 15.13
C LEU A 25 -27.66 5.42 14.66
N SER A 26 -27.43 6.45 15.47
CA SER A 26 -26.52 7.56 15.17
C SER A 26 -25.07 7.09 14.99
N SER A 27 -24.61 6.15 15.81
CA SER A 27 -23.26 5.57 15.68
C SER A 27 -23.09 4.62 14.49
N ARG A 28 -24.17 4.19 13.82
CA ARG A 28 -24.12 3.39 12.59
C ARG A 28 -24.51 4.15 11.32
N ILE A 29 -25.10 5.33 11.45
CA ILE A 29 -25.56 6.15 10.33
C ILE A 29 -24.64 7.37 10.26
N ASN A 30 -23.56 7.24 9.47
CA ASN A 30 -22.66 8.35 9.16
C ASN A 30 -23.35 9.28 8.15
N LEU A 31 -24.21 10.19 8.63
CA LEU A 31 -25.04 11.11 7.82
C LEU A 31 -24.26 12.15 7.00
N ASN A 32 -22.93 12.08 6.99
CA ASN A 32 -22.06 12.93 6.17
C ASN A 32 -21.55 12.23 4.89
N GLU A 33 -21.92 10.98 4.64
CA GLU A 33 -21.64 10.36 3.34
C GLU A 33 -22.64 10.87 2.31
N LYS A 34 -22.16 11.77 1.44
CA LYS A 34 -22.85 12.13 0.20
C LYS A 34 -23.10 10.86 -0.62
N PRO A 35 -24.25 10.73 -1.29
CA PRO A 35 -24.57 9.57 -2.09
C PRO A 35 -23.86 9.69 -3.44
N GLU A 36 -22.59 9.31 -3.50
CA GLU A 36 -21.86 8.93 -4.71
C GLU A 36 -20.49 8.43 -4.26
N ASP A 37 -20.35 7.12 -4.08
CA ASP A 37 -19.34 6.39 -4.82
C ASP A 37 -19.65 4.90 -4.80
N LYS A 38 -19.42 4.28 -5.96
CA LYS A 38 -19.58 2.85 -6.22
C LYS A 38 -18.83 2.04 -5.15
N PRO A 39 -19.15 0.76 -4.91
CA PRO A 39 -18.28 -0.05 -4.07
C PRO A 39 -16.90 -0.05 -4.74
N ALA A 40 -15.93 0.63 -4.14
CA ALA A 40 -14.53 0.39 -4.42
C ALA A 40 -14.31 -1.07 -4.03
N ILE A 41 -14.48 -1.95 -5.01
CA ILE A 41 -13.84 -3.25 -4.98
C ILE A 41 -12.37 -2.87 -4.86
N THR A 42 -11.82 -2.91 -3.65
CA THR A 42 -10.38 -2.87 -3.47
C THR A 42 -9.85 -3.95 -4.38
N GLU A 43 -9.17 -3.54 -5.44
CA GLU A 43 -8.45 -4.39 -6.37
C GLU A 43 -7.24 -4.98 -5.62
N LYS A 44 -7.53 -5.76 -4.58
CA LYS A 44 -6.58 -6.19 -3.57
C LYS A 44 -5.43 -6.92 -4.23
N GLY A 45 -4.22 -6.36 -4.15
CA GLY A 45 -3.00 -6.91 -4.75
C GLY A 45 -2.50 -6.15 -5.98
N TYR A 46 -3.26 -5.18 -6.51
CA TYR A 46 -2.74 -4.29 -7.54
C TYR A 46 -1.94 -3.13 -6.95
N VAL A 47 -0.86 -2.77 -7.64
CA VAL A 47 -0.07 -1.56 -7.37
C VAL A 47 0.10 -0.77 -8.67
N HIS A 48 0.19 0.55 -8.53
CA HIS A 48 0.52 1.48 -9.60
C HIS A 48 1.95 1.96 -9.41
N LEU A 49 2.74 1.96 -10.48
CA LEU A 49 4.16 2.28 -10.47
C LEU A 49 4.44 3.44 -11.41
N LEU A 50 5.15 4.45 -10.92
CA LEU A 50 5.60 5.57 -11.74
C LEU A 50 6.90 5.18 -12.47
N GLN A 51 6.77 4.67 -13.69
CA GLN A 51 7.91 4.26 -14.51
C GLN A 51 8.58 5.49 -15.16
N VAL A 52 9.88 5.59 -14.94
CA VAL A 52 10.75 6.64 -15.49
C VAL A 52 11.40 6.19 -16.79
N ALA A 53 11.89 4.96 -16.83
CA ALA A 53 12.58 4.41 -17.99
C ALA A 53 12.52 2.88 -18.00
N LYS A 54 12.80 2.31 -19.18
CA LYS A 54 13.07 0.89 -19.37
C LYS A 54 14.32 0.78 -20.24
N VAL A 55 15.30 0.02 -19.78
CA VAL A 55 16.57 -0.21 -20.48
C VAL A 55 16.94 -1.69 -20.42
N GLU A 56 17.82 -2.13 -21.31
CA GLU A 56 18.30 -3.54 -21.31
C GLU A 56 19.63 -3.67 -20.56
N GLU A 57 20.46 -2.63 -20.60
CA GLU A 57 21.80 -2.66 -20.03
C GLU A 57 21.83 -2.19 -18.56
N PRO A 58 22.39 -2.98 -17.62
CA PRO A 58 22.52 -2.58 -16.23
C PRO A 58 23.31 -1.27 -16.04
N SER A 59 24.32 -1.05 -16.89
CA SER A 59 25.14 0.16 -16.84
C SER A 59 24.37 1.42 -17.22
N GLU A 60 23.36 1.31 -18.07
CA GLU A 60 22.47 2.41 -18.42
C GLU A 60 21.49 2.71 -17.29
N ALA A 61 20.93 1.66 -16.67
CA ALA A 61 20.08 1.81 -15.50
C ALA A 61 20.81 2.55 -14.36
N PHE A 62 22.06 2.18 -14.11
CA PHE A 62 22.90 2.84 -13.10
C PHE A 62 23.11 4.34 -13.41
N LYS A 63 23.43 4.69 -14.66
CA LYS A 63 23.60 6.10 -15.07
C LYS A 63 22.33 6.92 -14.86
N ILE A 64 21.17 6.35 -15.22
CA ILE A 64 19.88 7.03 -15.02
C ILE A 64 19.63 7.27 -13.53
N LEU A 65 19.86 6.26 -12.67
CA LEU A 65 19.72 6.41 -11.22
C LEU A 65 20.65 7.48 -10.64
N GLU A 66 21.91 7.54 -11.07
CA GLU A 66 22.83 8.61 -10.66
C GLU A 66 22.31 9.99 -11.07
N ASP A 67 21.83 10.12 -12.31
CA ASP A 67 21.34 11.37 -12.85
C ASP A 67 20.02 11.83 -12.23
N LEU A 68 19.18 10.89 -11.75
CA LEU A 68 18.01 11.19 -10.93
C LEU A 68 18.42 11.66 -9.54
N ASN A 69 19.36 10.96 -8.90
CA ASN A 69 19.81 11.31 -7.55
C ASN A 69 20.49 12.69 -7.51
N LYS A 70 21.25 13.07 -8.55
CA LYS A 70 21.81 14.44 -8.70
C LYS A 70 20.74 15.53 -8.76
N LYS A 71 19.54 15.20 -9.24
CA LYS A 71 18.37 16.10 -9.28
C LYS A 71 17.51 16.02 -8.00
N GLY A 72 17.92 15.23 -7.01
CA GLY A 72 17.15 15.00 -5.80
C GLY A 72 15.89 14.13 -6.02
N LEU A 73 15.83 13.40 -7.13
CA LEU A 73 14.77 12.45 -7.44
C LEU A 73 15.21 11.05 -7.01
N LYS A 74 14.33 10.35 -6.28
CA LYS A 74 14.57 8.99 -5.80
C LYS A 74 13.86 8.00 -6.72
N ALA A 75 14.57 6.94 -7.07
CA ALA A 75 14.07 5.87 -7.91
C ALA A 75 14.83 4.57 -7.63
N VAL A 76 14.24 3.46 -8.04
CA VAL A 76 14.81 2.11 -7.92
C VAL A 76 14.77 1.45 -9.30
N ALA A 77 15.84 0.72 -9.65
CA ALA A 77 15.84 -0.13 -10.83
C ALA A 77 15.42 -1.56 -10.45
N VAL A 78 14.48 -2.12 -11.19
CA VAL A 78 13.92 -3.46 -10.98
C VAL A 78 14.16 -4.30 -12.22
N LYS A 79 14.84 -5.43 -12.06
CA LYS A 79 15.06 -6.39 -13.13
C LYS A 79 13.80 -7.23 -13.34
N LYS A 80 13.31 -7.29 -14.58
CA LYS A 80 12.11 -8.05 -14.95
C LYS A 80 12.32 -8.78 -16.27
N GLY A 81 11.89 -10.04 -16.31
CA GLY A 81 12.05 -10.92 -17.47
C GLY A 81 13.51 -11.17 -17.82
N ASN A 82 13.77 -11.47 -19.10
CA ASN A 82 15.05 -12.04 -19.51
C ASN A 82 16.24 -11.07 -19.49
N ASN A 83 16.05 -9.74 -19.51
CA ASN A 83 17.14 -8.76 -19.36
C ASN A 83 16.70 -7.29 -19.24
N SER A 84 15.41 -7.00 -19.01
CA SER A 84 14.97 -5.60 -18.91
C SER A 84 15.11 -5.07 -17.49
N HIS A 85 15.58 -3.83 -17.37
CA HIS A 85 15.64 -3.06 -16.14
C HIS A 85 14.64 -1.92 -16.24
N TYR A 86 13.68 -1.91 -15.33
CA TYR A 86 12.64 -0.90 -15.23
C TYR A 86 12.99 0.05 -14.10
N ILE A 87 12.95 1.35 -14.35
CA ILE A 87 13.27 2.36 -13.35
C ILE A 87 11.97 2.96 -12.86
N TYR A 88 11.68 2.79 -11.58
CA TYR A 88 10.47 3.29 -10.94
C TYR A 88 10.80 4.39 -9.94
N GLY A 89 10.13 5.52 -10.10
CA GLY A 89 10.26 6.68 -9.23
C GLY A 89 9.26 6.72 -8.09
N GLY A 90 8.19 5.92 -8.15
CA GLY A 90 7.15 5.86 -7.13
C GLY A 90 6.24 4.65 -7.26
N ILE A 91 5.51 4.38 -6.19
CA ILE A 91 4.57 3.27 -6.04
C ILE A 91 3.37 3.75 -5.21
N ALA A 92 2.16 3.33 -5.59
CA ALA A 92 0.93 3.64 -4.85
C ALA A 92 -0.15 2.59 -5.14
N LEU A 93 -1.23 2.58 -4.37
CA LEU A 93 -2.38 1.71 -4.65
C LEU A 93 -3.36 2.32 -5.65
N GLU A 94 -3.37 3.64 -5.75
CA GLU A 94 -4.20 4.39 -6.68
C GLU A 94 -3.30 5.24 -7.58
N GLU A 95 -3.62 5.29 -8.88
CA GLU A 95 -2.85 6.03 -9.87
C GLU A 95 -2.76 7.53 -9.55
N GLU A 96 -3.85 8.12 -9.03
CA GLU A 96 -3.92 9.54 -8.72
C GLU A 96 -2.92 9.98 -7.64
N ASN A 97 -2.54 9.08 -6.73
CA ASN A 97 -1.55 9.33 -5.69
C ASN A 97 -0.13 9.50 -6.25
N LEU A 98 0.09 9.19 -7.53
CA LEU A 98 1.37 9.41 -8.22
C LEU A 98 1.43 10.75 -8.97
N ALA A 99 0.33 11.50 -9.06
CA ALA A 99 0.26 12.69 -9.91
C ALA A 99 1.23 13.81 -9.49
N SER A 100 1.33 14.08 -8.18
CA SER A 100 2.25 15.10 -7.63
C SER A 100 3.71 14.73 -7.90
N LEU A 101 4.04 13.44 -7.78
CA LEU A 101 5.37 12.92 -8.06
C LEU A 101 5.68 12.98 -9.55
N ALA A 102 4.73 12.61 -10.43
CA ALA A 102 4.88 12.74 -11.87
C ALA A 102 5.16 14.19 -12.29
N ALA A 103 4.44 15.16 -11.70
CA ALA A 103 4.69 16.59 -11.94
C ALA A 103 6.11 17.00 -11.52
N ARG A 104 6.58 16.53 -10.35
CA ARG A 104 7.94 16.78 -9.89
C ARG A 104 9.00 16.23 -10.85
N TYR A 105 8.80 15.05 -11.42
CA TYR A 105 9.69 14.51 -12.45
C TYR A 105 9.66 15.37 -13.73
N LEU A 106 8.48 15.83 -14.13
CA LEU A 106 8.30 16.69 -15.30
C LEU A 106 8.98 18.07 -15.13
N ASP A 107 8.99 18.64 -13.93
CA ASP A 107 9.71 19.89 -13.61
C ASP A 107 11.22 19.78 -13.85
N HIS A 108 11.75 18.55 -13.81
CA HIS A 108 13.13 18.22 -14.16
C HIS A 108 13.32 17.76 -15.61
N GLY A 109 12.28 17.89 -16.45
CA GLY A 109 12.28 17.50 -17.87
C GLY A 109 12.18 15.99 -18.11
N ILE A 110 11.67 15.23 -17.13
CA ILE A 110 11.60 13.77 -17.21
C ILE A 110 10.14 13.34 -17.37
N HIS A 111 9.83 12.72 -18.51
CA HIS A 111 8.51 12.15 -18.75
C HIS A 111 8.40 10.77 -18.08
N THR A 112 7.29 10.55 -17.39
CA THR A 112 6.97 9.29 -16.70
C THR A 112 5.68 8.71 -17.26
N ILE A 113 5.48 7.41 -17.04
CA ILE A 113 4.22 6.72 -17.30
C ILE A 113 3.80 5.96 -16.03
N VAL A 114 2.51 5.85 -15.77
CA VAL A 114 2.01 4.98 -14.71
C VAL A 114 1.68 3.61 -15.30
N VAL A 115 2.18 2.55 -14.67
CA VAL A 115 1.89 1.16 -15.02
C VAL A 115 1.24 0.45 -13.85
N LYS A 116 0.23 -0.37 -14.13
CA LYS A 116 -0.52 -1.13 -13.13
C LYS A 116 -0.08 -2.58 -13.15
N GLU A 117 0.19 -3.15 -11.98
CA GLU A 117 0.68 -4.52 -11.82
C GLU A 117 -0.01 -5.27 -10.69
N TYR A 118 -0.24 -6.56 -10.89
CA TYR A 118 -0.81 -7.43 -9.87
C TYR A 118 0.31 -8.23 -9.17
N LEU A 119 0.56 -7.92 -7.90
CA LEU A 119 1.65 -8.54 -7.14
C LEU A 119 1.37 -9.99 -6.74
N LEU A 120 0.11 -10.33 -6.48
CA LEU A 120 -0.25 -11.67 -6.01
C LEU A 120 -0.01 -12.76 -7.07
N ASP A 121 -0.01 -12.42 -8.36
CA ASP A 121 0.36 -13.36 -9.43
C ASP A 121 1.81 -13.84 -9.33
N LYS A 122 2.68 -13.12 -8.61
CA LYS A 122 4.08 -13.51 -8.40
C LYS A 122 4.21 -14.74 -7.52
N LEU A 123 3.22 -15.03 -6.68
CA LEU A 123 3.23 -16.20 -5.80
C LEU A 123 3.14 -17.52 -6.58
N ASN A 124 2.69 -17.49 -7.83
CA ASN A 124 2.60 -18.69 -8.68
C ASN A 124 3.97 -19.37 -8.89
N SER A 125 5.10 -18.66 -8.76
CA SER A 125 6.44 -19.25 -8.90
C SER A 125 6.86 -20.12 -7.71
N VAL A 126 6.20 -19.97 -6.56
CA VAL A 126 6.50 -20.68 -5.31
C VAL A 126 5.29 -21.45 -4.76
N ILE A 127 4.22 -21.59 -5.55
CA ILE A 127 2.94 -22.16 -5.10
C ILE A 127 3.03 -23.62 -4.63
N GLU A 128 4.05 -24.36 -5.08
CA GLU A 128 4.29 -25.75 -4.68
C GLU A 128 5.00 -25.88 -3.33
N ASN A 129 5.52 -24.77 -2.78
CA ASN A 129 6.15 -24.73 -1.46
C ASN A 129 5.32 -23.84 -0.52
N ASP A 130 4.49 -24.47 0.30
CA ASP A 130 3.58 -23.80 1.24
C ASP A 130 4.31 -22.78 2.14
N GLU A 131 5.49 -23.12 2.68
CA GLU A 131 6.24 -22.25 3.57
C GLU A 131 6.75 -20.99 2.84
N GLU A 132 7.26 -21.15 1.62
CA GLU A 132 7.68 -20.00 0.80
C GLU A 132 6.50 -19.16 0.34
N CYS A 133 5.41 -19.81 -0.08
CA CYS A 133 4.19 -19.13 -0.51
C CYS A 133 3.62 -18.29 0.64
N GLU A 134 3.55 -18.84 1.86
CA GLU A 134 3.11 -18.09 3.05
C GLU A 134 4.06 -16.93 3.38
N PHE A 135 5.38 -17.15 3.31
CA PHE A 135 6.37 -16.11 3.56
C PHE A 135 6.22 -14.93 2.59
N TRP A 136 6.18 -15.21 1.28
CA TRP A 136 6.05 -14.16 0.27
C TRP A 136 4.68 -13.50 0.29
N SER A 137 3.63 -14.23 0.65
CA SER A 137 2.30 -13.64 0.88
C SER A 137 2.35 -12.61 2.02
N GLU A 138 3.05 -12.91 3.11
CA GLU A 138 3.25 -11.95 4.20
C GLU A 138 4.02 -10.71 3.73
N CYS A 139 5.12 -10.89 3.00
CA CYS A 139 5.90 -9.77 2.47
C CYS A 139 5.06 -8.86 1.54
N ILE A 140 4.27 -9.46 0.64
CA ILE A 140 3.38 -8.70 -0.26
C ILE A 140 2.32 -7.96 0.54
N ASN A 141 1.65 -8.63 1.49
CA ASN A 141 0.62 -7.99 2.31
C ASN A 141 1.19 -6.84 3.14
N ASN A 142 2.40 -6.98 3.69
CA ASN A 142 3.06 -5.91 4.44
C ASN A 142 3.43 -4.71 3.54
N LEU A 143 3.88 -4.94 2.31
CA LEU A 143 4.06 -3.85 1.34
C LEU A 143 2.73 -3.14 1.05
N LEU A 144 1.65 -3.90 0.80
CA LEU A 144 0.33 -3.32 0.54
C LEU A 144 -0.20 -2.55 1.75
N ASN A 145 -0.04 -3.07 2.96
CA ASN A 145 -0.40 -2.38 4.19
C ASN A 145 0.36 -1.06 4.33
N SER A 146 1.68 -1.07 4.07
CA SER A 146 2.49 0.15 4.09
C SER A 146 1.99 1.21 3.10
N LEU A 147 1.50 0.79 1.93
CA LEU A 147 0.92 1.72 0.94
C LEU A 147 -0.48 2.22 1.32
N GLU A 148 -1.18 1.55 2.24
CA GLU A 148 -2.48 1.98 2.80
C GLU A 148 -2.33 2.73 4.13
N ASP A 149 -1.09 3.07 4.54
CA ASP A 149 -0.76 3.62 5.85
C ASP A 149 -1.31 2.74 7.01
N LYS A 150 -1.26 1.42 6.82
CA LYS A 150 -1.65 0.42 7.81
C LYS A 150 -0.43 -0.18 8.50
N GLU A 151 -0.69 -0.79 9.65
CA GLU A 151 0.32 -1.47 10.44
C GLU A 151 1.02 -2.57 9.64
N VAL A 152 2.35 -2.59 9.74
CA VAL A 152 3.24 -3.59 9.14
C VAL A 152 3.81 -4.44 10.26
N GLU A 153 3.55 -5.75 10.21
CA GLU A 153 4.04 -6.70 11.21
C GLU A 153 4.66 -7.91 10.52
N VAL A 154 5.90 -8.22 10.89
CA VAL A 154 6.57 -9.46 10.47
C VAL A 154 6.26 -10.52 11.53
N SER A 155 5.68 -11.63 11.09
CA SER A 155 5.33 -12.72 11.99
C SER A 155 6.58 -13.25 12.71
N PRO A 156 6.51 -13.58 14.02
CA PRO A 156 7.65 -14.14 14.75
C PRO A 156 8.27 -15.38 14.11
N LYS A 157 7.48 -16.18 13.37
CA LYS A 157 7.98 -17.34 12.63
C LYS A 157 9.00 -16.99 11.54
N TYR A 158 8.93 -15.78 10.97
CA TYR A 158 9.81 -15.34 9.90
C TYR A 158 10.86 -14.33 10.33
N ALA A 159 10.77 -13.77 11.54
CA ALA A 159 11.71 -12.76 12.05
C ALA A 159 13.20 -13.18 11.98
N LEU A 160 13.48 -14.48 11.95
CA LEU A 160 14.84 -15.04 11.85
C LEU A 160 15.07 -15.84 10.55
N ASN A 161 14.25 -15.65 9.52
CA ASN A 161 14.42 -16.36 8.25
C ASN A 161 15.77 -15.98 7.62
N ARG A 162 16.60 -17.00 7.39
CA ARG A 162 17.95 -16.83 6.83
C ARG A 162 17.99 -16.96 5.32
N LYS A 163 16.88 -17.38 4.68
CA LYS A 163 16.81 -17.60 3.24
C LYS A 163 16.68 -16.29 2.47
N TYR A 164 15.92 -15.34 2.99
CA TYR A 164 15.67 -14.04 2.36
C TYR A 164 15.86 -12.89 3.36
N PRO A 165 17.07 -12.71 3.92
CA PRO A 165 17.30 -11.71 4.95
C PRO A 165 17.09 -10.27 4.45
N GLU A 166 17.40 -9.99 3.18
CA GLU A 166 17.32 -8.64 2.62
C GLU A 166 15.88 -8.12 2.58
N VAL A 167 14.92 -8.91 2.08
CA VAL A 167 13.50 -8.50 2.03
C VAL A 167 12.94 -8.32 3.42
N LEU A 168 13.31 -9.18 4.36
CA LEU A 168 12.86 -9.05 5.75
C LEU A 168 13.33 -7.78 6.41
N VAL A 169 14.59 -7.39 6.19
CA VAL A 169 15.13 -6.13 6.70
C VAL A 169 14.32 -4.97 6.16
N VAL A 170 14.07 -4.92 4.85
CA VAL A 170 13.30 -3.83 4.23
C VAL A 170 11.86 -3.80 4.75
N ILE A 171 11.16 -4.95 4.76
CA ILE A 171 9.79 -5.04 5.29
C ILE A 171 9.71 -4.62 6.76
N SER A 172 10.69 -5.00 7.57
CA SER A 172 10.75 -4.62 9.00
C SER A 172 10.93 -3.12 9.20
N PHE A 173 11.45 -2.40 8.21
CA PHE A 173 11.62 -0.95 8.23
C PHE A 173 10.36 -0.22 7.74
N LEU A 174 9.47 -0.84 6.96
CA LEU A 174 8.22 -0.21 6.52
C LEU A 174 7.27 0.22 7.66
N LYS A 175 7.51 -0.26 8.88
CA LYS A 175 6.72 0.07 10.08
C LYS A 175 7.13 1.38 10.78
N GLU A 176 8.28 1.94 10.43
CA GLU A 176 8.87 3.05 11.19
C GLU A 176 8.27 4.39 10.76
N ASP A 177 8.06 5.29 11.72
CA ASP A 177 7.70 6.69 11.44
C ASP A 177 8.93 7.42 10.89
N TYR A 178 8.91 7.70 9.59
CA TYR A 178 10.00 8.40 8.92
C TYR A 178 9.77 9.91 8.90
N ASP A 179 10.79 10.67 9.32
CA ASP A 179 10.81 12.13 9.20
C ASP A 179 10.74 12.64 7.74
N SER A 180 10.93 11.75 6.76
CA SER A 180 10.86 12.08 5.34
C SER A 180 10.03 11.05 4.58
N GLU A 181 8.95 11.51 3.95
CA GLU A 181 8.14 10.73 2.99
C GLU A 181 9.00 10.08 1.90
N SER A 182 10.13 10.71 1.54
CA SER A 182 11.04 10.17 0.53
C SER A 182 11.78 8.91 0.96
N THR A 183 11.96 8.68 2.27
CA THR A 183 12.59 7.47 2.81
C THR A 183 11.61 6.30 2.76
N LEU A 184 10.37 6.49 3.20
CA LEU A 184 9.33 5.46 3.17
C LEU A 184 9.08 5.01 1.72
N LEU A 185 8.93 5.95 0.79
CA LEU A 185 8.74 5.65 -0.62
C LEU A 185 9.87 4.78 -1.19
N LEU A 186 11.12 5.08 -0.83
CA LEU A 186 12.27 4.31 -1.30
C LEU A 186 12.25 2.88 -0.75
N LEU A 187 11.90 2.71 0.53
CA LEU A 187 11.76 1.38 1.14
C LEU A 187 10.63 0.57 0.51
N GLN A 188 9.49 1.19 0.19
CA GLN A 188 8.39 0.53 -0.51
C GLN A 188 8.80 0.08 -1.92
N LEU A 189 9.55 0.91 -2.64
CA LEU A 189 10.12 0.55 -3.95
C LEU A 189 11.17 -0.57 -3.84
N ASP A 190 12.02 -0.55 -2.81
CA ASP A 190 12.98 -1.62 -2.57
C ASP A 190 12.30 -2.94 -2.16
N ALA A 191 11.24 -2.89 -1.35
CA ALA A 191 10.43 -4.06 -1.04
C ALA A 191 9.80 -4.65 -2.32
N TYR A 192 9.19 -3.80 -3.14
CA TYR A 192 8.67 -4.19 -4.46
C TYR A 192 9.76 -4.83 -5.32
N ARG A 193 10.95 -4.21 -5.42
CA ARG A 193 12.08 -4.74 -6.18
C ARG A 193 12.45 -6.14 -5.73
N LEU A 194 12.67 -6.33 -4.43
CA LEU A 194 13.11 -7.61 -3.86
C LEU A 194 12.06 -8.70 -4.08
N ILE A 195 10.77 -8.39 -3.91
CA ILE A 195 9.66 -9.30 -4.19
C ILE A 195 9.66 -9.71 -5.67
N VAL A 196 9.68 -8.73 -6.59
CA VAL A 196 9.58 -8.99 -8.02
C VAL A 196 10.81 -9.71 -8.55
N GLU A 197 12.02 -9.30 -8.17
CA GLU A 197 13.26 -9.92 -8.66
C GLU A 197 13.44 -11.36 -8.16
N THR A 198 12.92 -11.67 -6.97
CA THR A 198 13.03 -13.02 -6.39
C THR A 198 11.97 -13.98 -6.92
N LEU A 199 10.77 -13.48 -7.20
CA LEU A 199 9.62 -14.28 -7.66
C LEU A 199 9.43 -14.28 -9.19
N ALA A 200 10.36 -13.67 -9.95
CA ALA A 200 10.32 -13.55 -11.41
C ALA A 200 10.67 -14.84 -12.16
#